data_AF-A0A524F2F6-F1
#
_entry.id   AF-A0A524F2F6-F1
#
_cell.length_a   1.000
_cell.length_b   1.000
_cell.length_c   1.000
_cell.angle_alpha   90.00
_cell.angle_beta   90.00
_cell.angle_gamma   90.00
#
_symmetry.space_group_name_H-M   'P 1'
#
loop_
_entity.id
_entity.type
_entity.pdbx_description
1 polymer ?
#
loop_
_entity_poly.entity_id
_entity_poly.type
_entity_poly.pdbx_seq_one_letter_code
_entity_poly.pdbx_strand_id
1 'polypeptide(L)'
;MLSMRSRKRFIVFTFMYTAIIIWMSFSIQMLFASRPGAKPWIMDVDETVAIISLILSAVISISLSVFYAWIITNYRRTEIATLKCIGYTNNNVRIIIVGELIWVTMFSFLIVFELLIHIVAFSGYFHYTADSIVDFSPIIRFPPLLITIGLFLIAQVGGILIAYRRVLRLRPIIALRIHK
;
A
#
# COMPACT_ATOMS: atom_id res chain seq x y z
N MET A 1 -1.38 16.89 14.86
CA MET A 1 -1.73 16.19 13.61
C MET A 1 -1.33 17.04 12.39
N LEU A 2 -0.09 16.92 11.94
CA LEU A 2 0.42 17.64 10.75
C LEU A 2 0.14 16.89 9.43
N SER A 3 -0.16 15.59 9.48
CA SER A 3 -0.52 14.77 8.30
C SER A 3 -1.84 15.19 7.65
N MET A 4 -2.80 15.73 8.43
CA MET A 4 -4.09 16.21 7.92
C MET A 4 -4.00 17.54 7.13
N ARG A 5 -2.86 18.24 7.14
CA ARG A 5 -2.70 19.52 6.43
C ARG A 5 -2.61 19.34 4.90
N SER A 6 -2.39 18.11 4.43
CA SER A 6 -2.25 17.77 3.02
C SER A 6 -3.33 16.77 2.56
N ARG A 7 -4.61 17.06 2.86
CA ARG A 7 -5.77 16.19 2.55
C ARG A 7 -5.73 15.63 1.12
N LYS A 8 -5.43 16.47 0.13
CA LYS A 8 -5.40 16.07 -1.29
C LYS A 8 -4.39 14.95 -1.57
N ARG A 9 -3.17 15.03 -1.03
CA ARG A 9 -2.13 14.02 -1.28
C ARG A 9 -2.44 12.73 -0.53
N PHE A 10 -2.90 12.84 0.72
CA PHE A 10 -3.31 11.69 1.51
C PHE A 10 -4.37 10.86 0.77
N ILE A 11 -5.42 11.50 0.24
CA ILE A 11 -6.49 10.82 -0.50
C ILE A 11 -5.95 10.14 -1.76
N VAL A 12 -5.15 10.85 -2.57
CA VAL A 12 -4.59 10.29 -3.83
C VAL A 12 -3.72 9.07 -3.54
N PHE A 13 -2.80 9.16 -2.59
CA PHE A 13 -1.94 8.02 -2.26
C PHE A 13 -2.76 6.88 -1.68
N THR A 14 -3.71 7.15 -0.78
CA THR A 14 -4.60 6.11 -0.23
C THR A 14 -5.30 5.34 -1.35
N PHE A 15 -5.84 6.04 -2.35
CA PHE A 15 -6.50 5.41 -3.49
C PHE A 15 -5.55 4.57 -4.36
N MET A 16 -4.35 5.09 -4.67
CA MET A 16 -3.34 4.33 -5.41
C MET A 16 -2.92 3.06 -4.66
N TYR A 17 -2.72 3.19 -3.35
CA TYR A 17 -2.37 2.09 -2.47
C TYR A 17 -3.49 1.04 -2.38
N THR A 18 -4.75 1.46 -2.32
CA THR A 18 -5.91 0.57 -2.38
C THR A 18 -5.91 -0.25 -3.68
N ALA A 19 -5.70 0.40 -4.83
CA ALA A 19 -5.66 -0.29 -6.13
C ALA A 19 -4.52 -1.32 -6.21
N ILE A 20 -3.34 -0.99 -5.67
CA ILE A 20 -2.19 -1.91 -5.66
C ILE A 20 -2.42 -3.08 -4.69
N ILE A 21 -3.04 -2.84 -3.52
CA ILE A 21 -3.37 -3.92 -2.58
C ILE A 21 -4.36 -4.89 -3.23
N ILE A 22 -5.39 -4.38 -3.93
CA ILE A 22 -6.34 -5.20 -4.67
C ILE A 22 -5.61 -6.05 -5.74
N TRP A 23 -4.78 -5.41 -6.57
CA TRP A 23 -4.03 -6.11 -7.61
C TRP A 23 -3.11 -7.17 -6.99
N MET A 24 -2.26 -6.80 -6.04
CA MET A 24 -1.29 -7.73 -5.46
C MET A 24 -1.98 -8.89 -4.72
N SER A 25 -3.11 -8.64 -4.07
CA SER A 25 -3.92 -9.71 -3.45
C SER A 25 -4.48 -10.66 -4.51
N PHE A 26 -4.97 -10.13 -5.63
CA PHE A 26 -5.43 -10.91 -6.75
C PHE A 26 -4.29 -11.73 -7.41
N SER A 27 -3.09 -11.18 -7.57
CA SER A 27 -1.92 -11.90 -8.09
C SER A 27 -1.50 -13.06 -7.17
N ILE A 28 -1.52 -12.85 -5.85
CA ILE A 28 -1.24 -13.92 -4.86
C ILE A 28 -2.31 -15.00 -4.94
N GLN A 29 -3.57 -14.61 -5.09
CA GLN A 29 -4.65 -15.56 -5.28
C GLN A 29 -4.42 -16.37 -6.56
N MET A 30 -4.20 -15.75 -7.71
CA MET A 30 -3.86 -16.48 -8.95
C MET A 30 -2.74 -17.51 -8.75
N LEU A 31 -1.67 -17.15 -8.04
CA LEU A 31 -0.57 -18.07 -7.75
C LEU A 31 -1.01 -19.29 -6.91
N PHE A 32 -1.91 -19.11 -5.95
CA PHE A 32 -2.47 -20.24 -5.20
C PHE A 32 -3.41 -21.10 -6.04
N ALA A 33 -4.11 -20.50 -7.00
CA ALA A 33 -5.03 -21.20 -7.90
C ALA A 33 -4.30 -22.10 -8.90
N SER A 34 -3.12 -21.68 -9.39
CA SER A 34 -2.33 -22.43 -10.38
C SER A 34 -1.61 -23.66 -9.82
N ARG A 35 -1.69 -23.94 -8.50
CA ARG A 35 -1.00 -25.09 -7.89
C ARG A 35 -1.71 -26.41 -8.23
N PRO A 36 -0.96 -27.49 -8.51
CA PRO A 36 -1.54 -28.80 -8.78
C PRO A 36 -2.37 -29.29 -7.59
N GLY A 37 -3.65 -29.61 -7.83
CA GLY A 37 -4.61 -30.03 -6.81
C GLY A 37 -5.47 -28.91 -6.21
N ALA A 38 -5.26 -27.64 -6.60
CA ALA A 38 -6.17 -26.56 -6.26
C ALA A 38 -7.46 -26.66 -7.08
N LYS A 39 -8.62 -26.41 -6.46
CA LYS A 39 -9.88 -26.27 -7.19
C LYS A 39 -9.85 -24.94 -7.97
N PRO A 40 -10.01 -24.94 -9.30
CA PRO A 40 -10.05 -23.69 -10.07
C PRO A 40 -11.29 -22.90 -9.64
N TRP A 41 -11.09 -21.64 -9.25
CA TRP A 41 -12.15 -20.81 -8.65
C TRP A 41 -12.65 -19.68 -9.54
N ILE A 42 -11.95 -19.33 -10.62
CA ILE A 42 -12.30 -18.21 -11.52
C ILE A 42 -11.84 -18.49 -12.96
N MET A 43 -10.59 -18.89 -13.17
CA MET A 43 -9.98 -19.19 -14.48
C MET A 43 -8.81 -20.15 -14.30
N ASP A 44 -8.58 -21.05 -15.26
CA ASP A 44 -7.31 -21.77 -15.39
C ASP A 44 -6.26 -20.78 -15.89
N VAL A 45 -5.48 -20.23 -14.95
CA VAL A 45 -4.41 -19.29 -15.25
C VAL A 45 -3.09 -20.06 -15.22
N ASP A 46 -2.34 -19.96 -16.31
CA ASP A 46 -0.98 -20.52 -16.39
C ASP A 46 -0.11 -19.95 -15.26
N GLU A 47 0.67 -20.82 -14.62
CA GLU A 47 1.53 -20.48 -13.48
C GLU A 47 2.50 -19.34 -13.83
N THR A 48 2.98 -19.32 -15.08
CA THR A 48 3.88 -18.28 -15.59
C THR A 48 3.25 -16.88 -15.49
N VAL A 49 1.97 -16.76 -15.86
CA VAL A 49 1.22 -15.48 -15.84
C VAL A 49 1.01 -15.02 -14.39
N ALA A 50 0.69 -15.94 -13.48
CA ALA A 50 0.51 -15.63 -12.06
C ALA A 50 1.82 -15.10 -11.43
N ILE A 51 2.95 -15.74 -11.71
CA ILE A 51 4.27 -15.33 -11.22
C ILE A 51 4.64 -13.95 -11.79
N ILE A 52 4.47 -13.73 -13.09
CA ILE A 52 4.78 -12.43 -13.73
C ILE A 52 3.94 -11.31 -13.12
N SER A 53 2.63 -11.53 -12.94
CA SER A 53 1.72 -10.58 -12.31
C SER A 53 2.15 -10.25 -10.87
N LEU A 54 2.56 -11.25 -10.09
CA LEU A 54 3.05 -11.05 -8.73
C LEU A 54 4.33 -10.22 -8.70
N ILE A 55 5.33 -10.55 -9.54
CA ILE A 55 6.58 -9.80 -9.62
C ILE A 55 6.31 -8.35 -10.01
N LEU A 56 5.46 -8.13 -11.01
CA LEU A 56 5.13 -6.79 -11.50
C LEU A 56 4.41 -5.97 -10.41
N SER A 57 3.45 -6.55 -9.71
CA SER A 57 2.77 -5.90 -8.59
C SER A 57 3.73 -5.55 -7.44
N ALA A 58 4.70 -6.42 -7.13
CA ALA A 58 5.72 -6.18 -6.12
C ALA A 58 6.68 -5.04 -6.52
N VAL A 59 7.12 -5.01 -7.78
CA VAL A 59 8.00 -3.95 -8.31
C VAL A 59 7.29 -2.59 -8.30
N ILE A 60 6.02 -2.54 -8.72
CA ILE A 60 5.21 -1.33 -8.68
C ILE A 60 5.00 -0.86 -7.24
N SER A 61 4.71 -1.78 -6.31
CA SER A 61 4.57 -1.50 -4.88
C SER A 61 5.82 -0.82 -4.30
N ILE A 62 7.00 -1.41 -4.52
CA ILE A 62 8.27 -0.86 -4.02
C ILE A 62 8.53 0.52 -4.66
N SER A 63 8.31 0.62 -5.97
CA SER A 63 8.52 1.87 -6.71
C SER A 63 7.61 2.98 -6.15
N LEU A 64 6.32 2.69 -5.98
CA LEU A 64 5.35 3.64 -5.45
C LEU A 64 5.69 4.08 -4.01
N SER A 65 6.15 3.14 -3.18
CA SER A 65 6.62 3.44 -1.83
C SER A 65 7.78 4.42 -1.84
N VAL A 66 8.78 4.19 -2.70
CA VAL A 66 9.92 5.10 -2.86
C VAL A 66 9.48 6.46 -3.40
N PHE A 67 8.60 6.49 -4.41
CA PHE A 67 8.07 7.74 -4.97
C PHE A 67 7.30 8.53 -3.92
N TYR A 68 6.44 7.89 -3.14
CA TYR A 68 5.67 8.58 -2.11
C TYR A 68 6.59 9.13 -1.01
N ALA A 69 7.54 8.33 -0.52
CA ALA A 69 8.55 8.76 0.45
C ALA A 69 9.42 9.92 -0.07
N TRP A 70 9.70 9.95 -1.36
CA TRP A 70 10.43 11.05 -1.99
C TRP A 70 9.59 12.33 -2.13
N ILE A 71 8.33 12.20 -2.56
CA ILE A 71 7.40 13.33 -2.68
C ILE A 71 7.17 13.98 -1.32
N ILE A 72 6.83 13.19 -0.30
CA ILE A 72 6.57 13.72 1.04
C ILE A 72 7.78 14.46 1.62
N THR A 73 8.98 13.92 1.44
CA THR A 73 10.21 14.53 1.94
C THR A 73 10.56 15.81 1.20
N ASN A 74 10.33 15.88 -0.11
CA ASN A 74 10.60 17.09 -0.90
C ASN A 74 9.64 18.24 -0.61
N TYR A 75 8.33 17.98 -0.56
CA TYR A 75 7.36 19.03 -0.30
C TYR A 75 7.40 19.56 1.13
N ARG A 76 7.99 18.80 2.06
CA ARG A 76 8.07 19.15 3.48
C ARG A 76 9.49 19.51 3.92
N ARG A 77 10.39 19.83 2.99
CA ARG A 77 11.78 20.23 3.32
C ARG A 77 11.83 21.39 4.31
N THR A 78 10.94 22.36 4.18
CA THR A 78 10.83 23.52 5.08
C THR A 78 10.33 23.12 6.47
N GLU A 79 9.26 22.32 6.55
CA GLU A 79 8.77 21.78 7.83
C GLU A 79 9.86 20.95 8.54
N ILE A 80 10.56 20.09 7.81
CA ILE A 80 11.67 19.28 8.35
C ILE A 80 12.81 20.19 8.85
N ALA A 81 13.16 21.24 8.11
CA ALA A 81 14.18 22.20 8.54
C ALA A 81 13.76 22.93 9.82
N THR A 82 12.51 23.40 9.91
CA THR A 82 12.00 24.05 11.14
C THR A 82 11.98 23.10 12.34
N LEU A 83 11.57 21.84 12.16
CA LEU A 83 11.63 20.82 13.21
C LEU A 83 13.08 20.62 13.69
N LYS A 84 14.05 20.55 12.78
CA LYS A 84 15.47 20.45 13.13
C LYS A 84 15.97 21.69 13.88
N CYS A 85 15.48 22.88 13.56
CA CYS A 85 15.80 24.11 14.29
C CYS A 85 15.25 24.11 15.73
N ILE A 86 14.14 23.42 15.99
CA ILE A 86 13.56 23.23 17.33
C ILE A 86 14.30 22.13 18.13
N GLY A 87 15.29 21.47 17.53
CA GLY A 87 16.10 20.42 18.17
C GLY A 87 15.65 18.99 17.85
N TYR A 88 14.77 18.77 16.86
CA TYR A 88 14.44 17.40 16.45
C TYR A 88 15.65 16.71 15.82
N THR A 89 15.91 15.48 16.29
CA THR A 89 16.92 14.61 15.70
C THR A 89 16.44 14.03 14.36
N ASN A 90 17.37 13.55 13.57
CA ASN A 90 17.07 12.82 12.32
C ASN A 90 16.19 11.58 12.57
N ASN A 91 16.31 10.94 13.74
CA ASN A 91 15.49 9.80 14.10
C ASN A 91 14.03 10.20 14.37
N ASN A 92 13.80 11.34 15.02
CA ASN A 92 12.45 11.83 15.28
C ASN A 92 11.71 12.14 13.96
N VAL A 93 12.40 12.80 13.02
CA VAL A 93 11.86 13.07 11.68
C VAL A 93 11.56 11.78 10.93
N ARG A 94 12.43 10.76 11.06
CA ARG A 94 12.21 9.43 10.47
C ARG A 94 10.91 8.81 10.99
N ILE A 95 10.73 8.75 12.30
CA ILE A 95 9.54 8.14 12.92
C ILE A 95 8.26 8.84 12.43
N ILE A 96 8.28 10.17 12.27
CA ILE A 96 7.12 10.91 11.74
C ILE A 96 6.77 10.48 10.31
N ILE A 97 7.76 10.38 9.42
CA ILE A 97 7.53 9.99 8.02
C ILE A 97 7.08 8.53 7.93
N VAL A 98 7.70 7.65 8.72
CA VAL A 98 7.31 6.23 8.79
C VAL A 98 5.88 6.06 9.31
N GLY A 99 5.53 6.79 10.37
CA GLY A 99 4.18 6.77 10.92
C GLY A 99 3.12 7.22 9.90
N GLU A 100 3.42 8.25 9.10
CA GLU A 100 2.51 8.69 8.03
C GLU A 100 2.36 7.65 6.92
N LEU A 101 3.45 6.97 6.54
CA LEU A 101 3.42 5.90 5.55
C LEU A 101 2.59 4.71 6.03
N ILE A 102 2.84 4.24 7.26
CA ILE A 102 2.07 3.16 7.89
C ILE A 102 0.60 3.55 8.01
N TRP A 103 0.31 4.81 8.31
CA TRP A 103 -1.07 5.31 8.41
C TRP A 103 -1.80 5.23 7.07
N VAL A 104 -1.20 5.73 5.99
CA VAL A 104 -1.80 5.63 4.64
C VAL A 104 -2.09 4.19 4.28
N THR A 105 -1.18 3.28 4.60
CA THR A 105 -1.25 1.90 4.13
C THR A 105 -2.23 1.08 4.96
N MET A 106 -2.35 1.40 6.25
CA MET A 106 -3.41 0.91 7.12
C MET A 106 -4.79 1.38 6.64
N PHE A 107 -4.95 2.64 6.25
CA PHE A 107 -6.22 3.14 5.69
C PHE A 107 -6.58 2.46 4.36
N SER A 108 -5.61 2.30 3.46
CA SER A 108 -5.84 1.58 2.20
C SER A 108 -6.25 0.14 2.44
N PHE A 109 -5.62 -0.54 3.40
CA PHE A 109 -6.02 -1.89 3.80
C PHE A 109 -7.44 -1.93 4.35
N LEU A 110 -7.80 -1.02 5.27
CA LEU A 110 -9.16 -0.97 5.81
C LEU A 110 -10.22 -0.77 4.72
N ILE A 111 -9.94 0.06 3.71
CA ILE A 111 -10.84 0.26 2.58
C ILE A 111 -11.03 -1.06 1.80
N VAL A 112 -9.94 -1.77 1.49
CA VAL A 112 -10.04 -3.07 0.78
C VAL A 112 -10.75 -4.12 1.63
N PHE A 113 -10.47 -4.14 2.94
CA PHE A 113 -11.08 -5.06 3.88
C PHE A 113 -12.60 -4.84 4.02
N GLU A 114 -13.03 -3.59 4.15
CA GLU A 114 -14.46 -3.23 4.18
C GLU A 114 -15.16 -3.63 2.88
N LEU A 115 -14.53 -3.34 1.74
CA LEU A 115 -15.05 -3.70 0.42
C LEU A 115 -15.20 -5.23 0.30
N LEU A 116 -14.24 -5.99 0.81
CA LEU A 116 -14.29 -7.44 0.84
C LEU A 116 -15.45 -7.97 1.70
N ILE A 117 -15.66 -7.40 2.90
CA ILE A 117 -16.79 -7.76 3.76
C ILE A 117 -18.11 -7.53 3.03
N HIS A 118 -18.28 -6.37 2.37
CA HIS A 118 -19.49 -6.07 1.63
C HIS A 118 -19.73 -7.01 0.44
N ILE A 119 -18.68 -7.38 -0.30
CA ILE A 119 -18.81 -8.35 -1.40
C ILE A 119 -19.26 -9.72 -0.86
N VAL A 120 -18.65 -10.19 0.23
CA VAL A 120 -18.99 -11.50 0.82
C VAL A 120 -20.39 -11.49 1.43
N ALA A 121 -20.78 -10.42 2.11
CA ALA A 121 -22.13 -10.27 2.67
C ALA A 121 -23.19 -10.21 1.57
N PHE A 122 -22.91 -9.46 0.49
CA PHE A 122 -23.78 -9.39 -0.68
C PHE A 122 -23.91 -10.77 -1.33
N SER A 123 -22.81 -11.46 -1.63
CA SER A 123 -22.87 -12.79 -2.26
C SER A 123 -23.60 -13.82 -1.39
N GLY A 124 -23.39 -13.79 -0.07
CA GLY A 124 -24.07 -14.68 0.88
C GLY A 124 -25.58 -14.45 0.95
N TYR A 125 -26.03 -13.20 0.94
CA TYR A 125 -27.46 -12.86 0.96
C TYR A 125 -28.20 -13.38 -0.28
N PHE A 126 -27.62 -13.18 -1.46
CA PHE A 126 -28.24 -13.64 -2.71
C PHE A 126 -28.19 -15.15 -2.88
N HIS A 127 -27.11 -15.82 -2.42
CA HIS A 127 -27.02 -17.28 -2.46
C HIS A 127 -28.07 -17.98 -1.58
N TYR A 128 -28.42 -17.40 -0.43
CA TYR A 128 -29.46 -17.95 0.45
C TYR A 128 -30.89 -17.69 -0.06
N THR A 129 -31.10 -16.61 -0.82
CA THR A 129 -32.43 -16.17 -1.27
C THR A 129 -32.82 -16.74 -2.64
N ALA A 130 -31.84 -16.95 -3.52
CA ALA A 130 -32.04 -17.56 -4.82
C ALA A 130 -31.57 -19.02 -4.74
N ASP A 131 -32.51 -19.97 -4.74
CA ASP A 131 -32.29 -21.42 -4.68
C ASP A 131 -31.61 -21.98 -5.95
N SER A 132 -30.71 -21.21 -6.59
CA SER A 132 -30.23 -21.43 -7.95
C SER A 132 -28.77 -21.00 -8.20
N ILE A 133 -27.93 -22.03 -8.36
CA ILE A 133 -27.02 -22.33 -9.50
C ILE A 133 -25.79 -21.42 -9.76
N VAL A 134 -25.72 -20.17 -9.28
CA VAL A 134 -24.49 -19.36 -9.49
C VAL A 134 -23.59 -19.40 -8.27
N ASP A 135 -22.51 -20.17 -8.39
CA ASP A 135 -21.44 -20.29 -7.39
C ASP A 135 -20.65 -18.98 -7.34
N PHE A 136 -21.15 -18.00 -6.56
CA PHE A 136 -20.48 -16.71 -6.36
C PHE A 136 -19.27 -16.90 -5.44
N SER A 137 -18.13 -17.29 -6.02
CA SER A 137 -16.85 -17.23 -5.31
C SER A 137 -16.38 -15.77 -5.23
N PRO A 138 -16.05 -15.24 -4.03
CA PRO A 138 -15.53 -13.88 -3.91
C PRO A 138 -14.23 -13.70 -4.70
N ILE A 139 -14.12 -12.54 -5.38
CA ILE A 139 -12.98 -12.20 -6.26
C ILE A 139 -11.66 -12.24 -5.48
N ILE A 140 -11.67 -11.77 -4.23
CA ILE A 140 -10.52 -11.80 -3.32
C ILE A 140 -10.87 -12.63 -2.09
N ARG A 141 -9.96 -13.52 -1.66
CA ARG A 141 -10.10 -14.28 -0.40
C ARG A 141 -9.33 -13.60 0.72
N PHE A 142 -9.73 -13.87 1.96
CA PHE A 142 -9.09 -13.31 3.15
C PHE A 142 -7.61 -13.71 3.32
N PRO A 143 -7.17 -14.97 3.09
CA PRO A 143 -5.76 -15.34 3.28
C PRO A 143 -4.79 -14.61 2.32
N PRO A 144 -5.06 -14.52 1.00
CA PRO A 144 -4.25 -13.69 0.10
C PRO A 144 -4.13 -12.23 0.57
N LEU A 145 -5.23 -11.62 1.04
CA LEU A 145 -5.24 -10.24 1.54
C LEU A 145 -4.28 -10.05 2.74
N LEU A 146 -4.27 -11.00 3.68
CA LEU A 146 -3.34 -10.98 4.83
C LEU A 146 -1.87 -11.13 4.40
N ILE A 147 -1.59 -11.95 3.39
CA ILE A 147 -0.23 -12.08 2.86
C ILE A 147 0.17 -10.77 2.16
N THR A 148 -0.76 -10.15 1.43
CA THR A 148 -0.53 -8.86 0.77
C THR A 148 -0.11 -7.81 1.77
N ILE A 149 -0.84 -7.60 2.88
CA ILE A 149 -0.46 -6.57 3.86
C ILE A 149 0.93 -6.80 4.44
N GLY A 150 1.30 -8.05 4.74
CA GLY A 150 2.64 -8.39 5.21
C GLY A 150 3.73 -8.02 4.20
N LEU A 151 3.57 -8.44 2.94
CA LEU A 151 4.50 -8.10 1.86
C LEU A 151 4.57 -6.59 1.62
N PHE A 152 3.44 -5.91 1.73
CA PHE A 152 3.32 -4.48 1.50
C PHE A 152 4.03 -3.66 2.58
N LEU A 153 3.91 -4.07 3.85
CA LEU A 153 4.64 -3.47 4.96
C LEU A 153 6.15 -3.69 4.82
N ILE A 154 6.59 -4.88 4.43
CA ILE A 154 8.01 -5.17 4.18
C ILE A 154 8.56 -4.29 3.05
N ALA A 155 7.83 -4.20 1.94
CA ALA A 155 8.19 -3.35 0.80
C ALA A 155 8.31 -1.87 1.21
N GLN A 156 7.40 -1.38 2.05
CA GLN A 156 7.45 -0.01 2.56
C GLN A 156 8.64 0.27 3.45
N VAL A 157 8.94 -0.62 4.39
CA VAL A 157 10.13 -0.49 5.23
C VAL A 157 11.38 -0.41 4.37
N GLY A 158 11.46 -1.23 3.32
CA GLY A 158 12.53 -1.16 2.31
C GLY A 158 12.59 0.19 1.59
N GLY A 159 11.46 0.68 1.07
CA GLY A 159 11.36 1.97 0.38
C GLY A 159 11.77 3.15 1.26
N ILE A 160 11.36 3.14 2.54
CA ILE A 160 11.74 4.12 3.56
C ILE A 160 13.26 4.13 3.78
N LEU A 161 13.88 2.97 3.97
CA LEU A 161 15.31 2.88 4.22
C LEU A 161 16.12 3.45 3.06
N ILE A 162 15.68 3.22 1.82
CA ILE A 162 16.29 3.75 0.61
C ILE A 162 16.12 5.27 0.54
N ALA A 163 14.90 5.79 0.75
CA ALA A 163 14.62 7.22 0.74
C ALA A 163 15.39 7.97 1.85
N TYR A 164 15.50 7.36 3.02
CA TYR A 164 16.20 7.91 4.18
C TYR A 164 17.69 8.16 3.90
N ARG A 165 18.37 7.24 3.19
CA ARG A 165 19.78 7.41 2.80
C ARG A 165 20.00 8.66 1.94
N ARG A 166 19.01 9.08 1.15
CA ARG A 166 19.12 10.26 0.27
C ARG A 166 18.75 11.57 0.97
N VAL A 167 17.74 11.57 1.84
CA VAL A 167 17.14 12.81 2.38
C VAL A 167 17.96 13.43 3.52
N LEU A 168 18.67 12.64 4.33
CA LEU A 168 19.40 13.18 5.49
C LEU A 168 20.66 13.98 5.16
N ARG A 169 21.12 13.99 3.90
CA ARG A 169 22.28 14.82 3.50
C ARG A 169 21.93 16.30 3.29
N LEU A 170 20.66 16.69 3.37
CA LEU A 170 20.26 18.08 3.20
C LEU A 170 20.56 18.90 4.47
N ARG A 171 21.46 19.87 4.36
CA ARG A 171 21.79 20.82 5.42
C ARG A 171 20.59 21.78 5.65
N PRO A 172 20.10 21.96 6.89
CA PRO A 172 18.93 22.80 7.20
C PRO A 172 19.04 24.23 6.68
N ILE A 173 20.25 24.80 6.69
CA ILE A 173 20.56 26.16 6.22
C ILE A 173 20.21 26.39 4.74
N ILE A 174 20.34 25.36 3.90
CA ILE A 174 20.08 25.48 2.45
C ILE A 174 18.56 25.43 2.19
N ALA A 175 17.81 24.66 2.98
CA ALA A 175 16.37 24.52 2.83
C ALA A 175 15.59 25.79 3.22
N LEU A 176 16.12 26.60 4.14
CA LEU A 176 15.52 27.88 4.57
C LEU A 176 15.86 29.07 3.66
N ARG A 177 16.98 29.01 2.93
CA ARG A 177 17.45 30.12 2.07
C ARG A 177 16.61 30.33 0.80
N ILE A 178 15.98 29.28 0.30
CA ILE A 178 15.28 29.26 -1.01
C ILE A 178 13.93 30.01 -0.97
N HIS A 179 13.48 30.45 0.21
CA HIS A 179 12.19 31.14 0.38
C HIS A 179 12.28 32.67 0.54
N LYS A 180 13.33 33.29 0.00
CA LYS A 180 13.36 34.74 -0.25
C LYS A 180 13.01 35.05 -1.69
#